data_AF-A0A399IPN1-F1
#
_entry.id   AF-A0A399IPN1-F1
#
_cell.length_a   1.000
_cell.length_b   1.000
_cell.length_c   1.000
_cell.angle_alpha   90.00
_cell.angle_beta   90.00
_cell.angle_gamma   90.00
#
_symmetry.space_group_name_H-M   'P 1'
#
loop_
_entity.id
_entity.type
_entity.pdbx_description
1 polymer ?
#
loop_
_entity_poly.entity_id
_entity_poly.type
_entity_poly.pdbx_seq_one_letter_code
_entity_poly.pdbx_strand_id
1 'polypeptide(L)'
;MNKKNTRNFIISFIFFILATSIILLGGYYKTSLTKETSNFTLDLNDKKDKTIIYDVANQGIPKRIVQPGKITISSGSGIINNTEKVVSLKVKAEDFPYDIDINSTDKSFDNDSKIFTKPIEAGKGVNLQLTFNIPIKDINKEVISSGTLVFSDINTGDLINELPIEIINSGSK
;
A
#
# COMPACT_ATOMS: atom_id res chain seq x y z
N MET A 1 48.27 31.26 -1.44
CA MET A 1 46.88 30.91 -1.80
C MET A 1 45.94 31.89 -1.09
N ASN A 2 45.12 32.65 -1.82
CA ASN A 2 44.35 33.78 -1.26
C ASN A 2 43.24 33.29 -0.31
N LYS A 3 43.19 33.84 0.92
CA LYS A 3 42.24 33.43 2.00
C LYS A 3 40.77 33.44 1.56
N LYS A 4 40.41 34.33 0.62
CA LYS A 4 39.08 34.44 0.00
C LYS A 4 38.74 33.26 -0.92
N ASN A 5 39.71 32.73 -1.65
CA ASN A 5 39.52 31.59 -2.55
C ASN A 5 39.36 30.29 -1.76
N THR A 6 40.11 30.13 -0.66
CA THR A 6 39.98 28.95 0.23
C THR A 6 38.61 28.91 0.92
N ARG A 7 38.09 30.06 1.36
CA ARG A 7 36.74 30.15 1.96
C ARG A 7 35.64 29.80 0.97
N ASN A 8 35.72 30.31 -0.26
CA ASN A 8 34.74 30.00 -1.30
C ASN A 8 34.79 28.52 -1.70
N PHE A 9 35.98 27.92 -1.74
CA PHE A 9 36.15 26.49 -1.98
C PHE A 9 35.50 25.64 -0.87
N ILE A 10 35.73 25.99 0.41
CA ILE A 10 35.11 25.29 1.55
C ILE A 10 33.58 25.40 1.50
N ILE A 11 33.04 26.60 1.21
CA ILE A 11 31.60 26.80 1.10
C ILE A 11 31.01 25.96 -0.06
N SER A 12 31.62 25.99 -1.24
CA SER A 12 31.18 25.15 -2.37
C SER A 12 31.27 23.67 -2.06
N PHE A 13 32.30 23.23 -1.33
CA PHE A 13 32.46 21.84 -0.92
C PHE A 13 31.37 21.40 0.07
N ILE A 14 31.01 22.26 1.03
CA ILE A 14 29.88 22.01 1.94
C ILE A 14 28.56 21.91 1.16
N PHE A 15 28.29 22.83 0.23
CA PHE A 15 27.10 22.75 -0.62
C PHE A 15 27.08 21.49 -1.48
N PHE A 16 28.24 21.06 -2.00
CA PHE A 16 28.37 19.84 -2.77
C PHE A 16 28.05 18.59 -1.92
N ILE A 17 28.58 18.52 -0.69
CA ILE A 17 28.24 17.43 0.25
C ILE A 17 26.75 17.46 0.61
N LEU A 18 26.17 18.63 0.85
CA LEU A 18 24.77 18.76 1.19
C LEU A 18 23.87 18.29 0.04
N ALA A 19 24.15 18.74 -1.19
CA ALA A 19 23.40 18.37 -2.38
C ALA A 19 23.51 16.88 -2.69
N THR A 20 24.72 16.31 -2.63
CA THR A 20 24.94 14.87 -2.83
C THR A 20 24.24 14.04 -1.76
N SER A 21 24.25 14.47 -0.50
CA SER A 21 23.54 13.80 0.59
C SER A 21 22.02 13.77 0.37
N ILE A 22 21.42 14.89 -0.07
CA ILE A 22 19.98 14.96 -0.38
C ILE A 22 19.60 14.01 -1.50
N ILE A 23 20.41 13.95 -2.57
CA ILE A 23 20.16 13.06 -3.72
C ILE A 23 20.23 11.58 -3.30
N LEU A 24 21.25 11.22 -2.52
CA LEU A 24 21.42 9.85 -2.02
C LEU A 24 20.28 9.44 -1.08
N LEU A 25 19.88 10.32 -0.16
CA LEU A 25 18.76 10.09 0.76
C LEU A 25 17.43 9.93 0.01
N GLY A 26 17.17 10.77 -1.00
CA GLY A 26 15.95 10.68 -1.81
C GLY A 26 15.85 9.40 -2.65
N GLY A 27 16.97 8.98 -3.25
CA GLY A 27 17.03 7.72 -4.01
C GLY A 27 16.83 6.49 -3.11
N TYR A 28 17.47 6.47 -1.94
CA TYR A 28 17.32 5.40 -0.96
C TYR A 28 15.88 5.32 -0.41
N TYR A 29 15.25 6.47 -0.17
CA TYR A 29 13.87 6.58 0.27
C TYR A 29 12.89 5.95 -0.73
N LYS A 30 12.96 6.33 -2.00
CA LYS A 30 12.08 5.77 -3.05
C LYS A 30 12.24 4.25 -3.17
N THR A 31 13.48 3.77 -3.10
CA THR A 31 13.78 2.34 -3.22
C THR A 31 13.25 1.52 -2.02
N SER A 32 13.29 2.11 -0.83
CA SER A 32 12.78 1.48 0.40
C SER A 32 11.25 1.39 0.39
N LEU A 33 10.55 2.44 -0.05
CA LEU A 33 9.10 2.43 -0.18
C LEU A 33 8.60 1.32 -1.12
N THR A 34 9.26 1.14 -2.28
CA THR A 34 8.88 0.11 -3.25
C THR A 34 9.08 -1.31 -2.71
N LYS A 35 10.12 -1.54 -1.90
CA LYS A 35 10.41 -2.86 -1.30
C LYS A 35 9.47 -3.22 -0.14
N GLU A 36 8.88 -2.22 0.51
CA GLU A 36 8.07 -2.41 1.73
C GLU A 36 6.55 -2.38 1.49
N THR A 37 6.13 -2.28 0.22
CA THR A 37 4.73 -2.45 -0.16
C THR A 37 4.41 -3.94 -0.17
N SER A 38 3.54 -4.40 0.73
CA SER A 38 3.09 -5.80 0.69
C SER A 38 2.18 -6.00 -0.51
N ASN A 39 2.42 -7.08 -1.23
CA ASN A 39 1.67 -7.44 -2.41
C ASN A 39 0.78 -8.64 -2.11
N PHE A 40 -0.49 -8.55 -2.50
CA PHE A 40 -1.38 -9.70 -2.59
C PHE A 40 -1.79 -9.94 -4.03
N THR A 41 -2.19 -11.16 -4.35
CA THR A 41 -2.86 -11.46 -5.62
C THR A 41 -4.17 -12.13 -5.25
N LEU A 42 -5.26 -11.67 -5.86
CA LEU A 42 -6.59 -12.21 -5.60
C LEU A 42 -7.13 -12.79 -6.90
N ASP A 43 -7.58 -14.04 -6.85
CA ASP A 43 -8.39 -14.64 -7.91
C ASP A 43 -9.86 -14.55 -7.46
N LEU A 44 -10.70 -13.90 -8.26
CA LEU A 44 -12.12 -13.72 -7.94
C LEU A 44 -12.90 -15.05 -7.89
N ASN A 45 -12.40 -16.11 -8.51
CA ASN A 45 -13.02 -17.44 -8.47
C ASN A 45 -12.54 -18.28 -7.27
N ASP A 46 -11.38 -17.94 -6.69
CA ASP A 46 -10.75 -18.72 -5.62
C ASP A 46 -11.17 -18.18 -4.26
N LYS A 47 -12.21 -18.79 -3.66
CA LYS A 47 -12.70 -18.47 -2.31
C LYS A 47 -11.81 -19.06 -1.21
N LYS A 48 -10.49 -18.94 -1.34
CA LYS A 48 -9.58 -19.41 -0.30
C LYS A 48 -9.57 -18.43 0.85
N ASP A 49 -9.72 -18.96 2.07
CA ASP A 49 -9.58 -18.26 3.35
C ASP A 49 -8.12 -17.87 3.64
N LYS A 50 -7.47 -17.17 2.70
CA LYS A 50 -6.09 -16.76 2.87
C LYS A 50 -6.05 -15.36 3.49
N THR A 51 -5.90 -15.32 4.80
CA THR A 51 -5.64 -14.08 5.53
C THR A 51 -4.30 -13.49 5.10
N ILE A 52 -4.30 -12.22 4.72
CA ILE A 52 -3.08 -11.45 4.52
C ILE A 52 -2.63 -10.93 5.87
N ILE A 53 -1.50 -11.44 6.35
CA ILE A 53 -0.86 -10.94 7.56
C ILE A 53 0.26 -9.99 7.15
N TYR A 54 0.14 -8.73 7.56
CA TYR A 54 1.16 -7.69 7.39
C TYR A 54 1.82 -7.38 8.73
N ASP A 55 3.10 -7.69 8.84
CA ASP A 55 3.87 -7.40 10.04
C ASP A 55 4.68 -6.12 9.88
N VAL A 56 4.35 -5.09 10.67
CA VAL A 56 5.06 -3.80 10.65
C VAL A 56 6.48 -3.90 11.19
N ALA A 57 6.82 -4.94 11.96
CA ALA A 57 8.17 -5.14 12.47
C ALA A 57 9.18 -5.36 11.33
N ASN A 58 8.71 -5.85 10.18
CA ASN A 58 9.51 -6.06 8.97
C ASN A 58 9.71 -4.78 8.13
N GLN A 59 9.15 -3.63 8.54
CA GLN A 59 9.41 -2.35 7.87
C GLN A 59 10.78 -1.78 8.24
N GLY A 60 11.46 -1.19 7.26
CA GLY A 60 12.74 -0.52 7.47
C GLY A 60 12.63 0.70 8.37
N ILE A 61 13.67 0.94 9.15
CA ILE A 61 13.82 2.09 10.05
C ILE A 61 13.49 3.44 9.36
N PRO A 62 13.91 3.70 8.11
CA PRO A 62 13.60 4.97 7.44
C PRO A 62 12.09 5.24 7.29
N LYS A 63 11.27 4.23 6.96
CA LYS A 63 9.82 4.41 6.79
C LYS A 63 9.12 4.65 8.13
N ARG A 64 9.55 3.93 9.18
CA ARG A 64 9.04 4.11 10.56
C ARG A 64 9.26 5.52 11.10
N ILE A 65 10.31 6.21 10.64
CA ILE A 65 10.63 7.58 11.08
C ILE A 65 9.89 8.63 10.24
N VAL A 66 9.87 8.48 8.91
CA VAL A 66 9.36 9.53 8.00
C VAL A 66 7.85 9.45 7.82
N GLN A 67 7.25 8.26 7.90
CA GLN A 67 5.81 8.03 7.74
C GLN A 67 5.28 7.06 8.80
N PRO A 68 5.41 7.39 10.10
CA PRO A 68 4.88 6.53 11.15
C PRO A 68 3.35 6.39 10.97
N GLY A 69 2.85 5.16 11.02
CA GLY A 69 1.41 4.91 10.94
C GLY A 69 0.83 4.72 9.54
N LYS A 70 1.58 5.00 8.47
CA LYS A 70 1.09 4.81 7.10
C LYS A 70 1.49 3.46 6.55
N ILE A 71 0.52 2.58 6.34
CA ILE A 71 0.73 1.24 5.77
C ILE A 71 0.05 1.15 4.42
N THR A 72 0.77 0.64 3.43
CA THR A 72 0.25 0.47 2.08
C THR A 72 0.37 -0.97 1.66
N ILE A 73 -0.75 -1.55 1.24
CA ILE A 73 -0.87 -2.91 0.72
C ILE A 73 -1.42 -2.81 -0.70
N SER A 74 -0.74 -3.39 -1.68
CA SER A 74 -1.12 -3.34 -3.08
C SER A 74 -1.49 -4.72 -3.59
N SER A 75 -2.37 -4.81 -4.58
CA SER A 75 -2.77 -6.07 -5.18
C SER A 75 -1.73 -6.63 -6.18
N GLY A 76 -0.43 -6.30 -6.06
CA GLY A 76 0.66 -6.90 -6.84
C GLY A 76 0.33 -7.21 -8.32
N SER A 77 0.17 -8.51 -8.62
CA SER A 77 -0.14 -9.04 -9.96
C SER A 77 -1.59 -8.82 -10.43
N GLY A 78 -2.45 -8.30 -9.55
CA GLY A 78 -3.82 -7.90 -9.82
C GLY A 78 -4.85 -8.68 -8.99
N ILE A 79 -6.07 -8.16 -9.05
CA ILE A 79 -7.30 -8.89 -8.79
C ILE A 79 -7.73 -9.45 -10.16
N ILE A 80 -7.64 -10.76 -10.34
CA ILE A 80 -7.82 -11.44 -11.62
C ILE A 80 -9.19 -12.11 -11.64
N ASN A 81 -9.95 -11.86 -12.71
CA ASN A 81 -11.18 -12.59 -12.99
C ASN A 81 -10.88 -13.88 -13.77
N ASN A 82 -10.62 -14.99 -13.08
CA ASN A 82 -10.48 -16.30 -13.74
C ASN A 82 -11.82 -17.05 -13.90
N THR A 83 -12.96 -16.35 -13.74
CA THR A 83 -14.27 -16.94 -14.07
C THR A 83 -14.51 -16.88 -15.58
N GLU A 84 -15.47 -17.66 -16.07
CA GLU A 84 -15.92 -17.59 -17.47
C GLU A 84 -16.85 -16.38 -17.75
N LYS A 85 -17.21 -15.63 -16.71
CA LYS A 85 -18.20 -14.55 -16.79
C LYS A 85 -17.53 -13.20 -16.66
N VAL A 86 -18.15 -12.20 -17.26
CA VAL A 86 -17.80 -10.79 -17.04
C VAL A 86 -18.28 -10.39 -15.64
N VAL A 87 -17.43 -9.70 -14.89
CA VAL A 87 -17.71 -9.32 -13.49
C VAL A 87 -17.72 -7.82 -13.34
N SER A 88 -18.78 -7.29 -12.74
CA SER A 88 -18.92 -5.87 -12.42
C SER A 88 -18.53 -5.66 -10.96
N LEU A 89 -17.33 -5.13 -10.69
CA LEU A 89 -16.73 -5.22 -9.35
C LEU A 89 -16.90 -3.95 -8.49
N LYS A 90 -17.44 -4.12 -7.28
CA LYS A 90 -17.39 -3.15 -6.18
C LYS A 90 -16.49 -3.65 -5.05
N VAL A 91 -15.75 -2.73 -4.43
CA VAL A 91 -14.87 -3.05 -3.29
C VAL A 91 -15.31 -2.28 -2.06
N LYS A 92 -15.34 -2.95 -0.91
CA LYS A 92 -15.63 -2.35 0.39
C LYS A 92 -14.65 -2.84 1.45
N ALA A 93 -14.27 -1.98 2.37
CA ALA A 93 -13.54 -2.36 3.58
C ALA A 93 -14.54 -2.46 4.75
N GLU A 94 -14.50 -3.57 5.46
CA GLU A 94 -15.38 -3.86 6.61
C GLU A 94 -14.54 -4.23 7.84
N ASP A 95 -15.08 -3.94 9.02
CA ASP A 95 -14.54 -4.29 10.35
C ASP A 95 -13.17 -3.71 10.74
N PHE A 96 -12.61 -2.83 9.92
CA PHE A 96 -11.36 -2.16 10.28
C PHE A 96 -11.57 -1.04 11.31
N PRO A 97 -10.71 -0.96 12.35
CA PRO A 97 -10.80 0.08 13.38
C PRO A 97 -10.34 1.47 12.93
N TYR A 98 -9.82 1.60 11.70
CA TYR A 98 -9.25 2.83 11.15
C TYR A 98 -9.74 3.08 9.73
N ASP A 99 -9.67 4.34 9.30
CA ASP A 99 -9.97 4.72 7.93
C ASP A 99 -8.98 4.09 6.94
N ILE A 100 -9.53 3.50 5.89
CA ILE A 100 -8.78 2.88 4.80
C ILE A 100 -9.09 3.62 3.52
N ASP A 101 -8.04 4.13 2.90
CA ASP A 101 -8.14 4.68 1.57
C ASP A 101 -7.90 3.58 0.53
N ILE A 102 -8.93 3.29 -0.24
CA ILE A 102 -8.93 2.30 -1.31
C ILE A 102 -8.79 3.05 -2.64
N ASN A 103 -7.69 2.82 -3.35
CA ASN A 103 -7.38 3.46 -4.62
C ASN A 103 -6.98 2.43 -5.68
N SER A 104 -7.00 2.83 -6.95
CA SER A 104 -6.47 2.04 -8.05
C SER A 104 -5.75 2.95 -9.04
N THR A 105 -4.80 2.39 -9.79
CA THR A 105 -4.22 3.08 -10.96
C THR A 105 -5.02 2.78 -12.24
N ASP A 106 -5.98 1.87 -12.18
CA ASP A 106 -6.88 1.59 -13.28
C ASP A 106 -7.83 2.77 -13.49
N LYS A 107 -7.92 3.26 -14.73
CA LYS A 107 -8.75 4.41 -15.09
C LYS A 107 -10.25 4.16 -14.94
N SER A 108 -10.66 2.89 -14.87
CA SER A 108 -12.05 2.52 -14.65
C SER A 108 -12.46 2.58 -13.19
N PHE A 109 -11.52 2.71 -12.25
CA PHE A 109 -11.84 2.78 -10.83
C PHE A 109 -12.31 4.19 -10.44
N ASP A 110 -13.52 4.26 -9.93
CA ASP A 110 -14.07 5.46 -9.31
C ASP A 110 -13.73 5.46 -7.80
N ASN A 111 -12.90 6.42 -7.39
CA ASN A 111 -12.45 6.53 -6.01
C ASN A 111 -13.55 7.00 -5.04
N ASP A 112 -14.62 7.62 -5.51
CA ASP A 112 -15.69 8.09 -4.63
C ASP A 112 -16.66 6.94 -4.35
N SER A 113 -17.04 6.20 -5.39
CA SER A 113 -17.99 5.08 -5.27
C SER A 113 -17.33 3.73 -4.97
N LYS A 114 -15.99 3.65 -5.05
CA LYS A 114 -15.16 2.43 -4.87
C LYS A 114 -15.57 1.30 -5.82
N ILE A 115 -15.85 1.66 -7.07
CA ILE A 115 -16.39 0.79 -8.11
C ILE A 115 -15.49 0.80 -9.35
N PHE A 116 -15.33 -0.37 -9.98
CA PHE A 116 -14.82 -0.45 -11.35
C PHE A 116 -15.96 -0.20 -12.35
N THR A 117 -15.96 0.98 -12.96
CA THR A 117 -16.97 1.44 -13.94
C THR A 117 -16.96 0.61 -15.23
N LYS A 118 -15.85 -0.06 -15.54
CA LYS A 118 -15.78 -1.05 -16.61
C LYS A 118 -15.79 -2.45 -16.01
N PRO A 119 -16.65 -3.35 -16.53
CA PRO A 119 -16.61 -4.74 -16.12
C PRO A 119 -15.26 -5.40 -16.44
N ILE A 120 -14.86 -6.33 -15.59
CA ILE A 120 -13.62 -7.09 -15.73
C ILE A 120 -13.94 -8.35 -16.54
N GLU A 121 -13.40 -8.44 -17.76
CA GLU A 121 -13.56 -9.61 -18.61
C GLU A 121 -12.84 -10.86 -18.04
N ALA A 122 -13.25 -12.03 -18.50
CA ALA A 122 -12.58 -13.29 -18.18
C ALA A 122 -11.09 -13.27 -18.55
N GLY A 123 -10.23 -13.71 -17.63
CA GLY A 123 -8.77 -13.70 -17.75
C GLY A 123 -8.13 -12.31 -17.64
N LYS A 124 -8.90 -11.25 -17.39
CA LYS A 124 -8.37 -9.91 -17.13
C LYS A 124 -8.25 -9.64 -15.64
N GLY A 125 -7.40 -8.68 -15.30
CA GLY A 125 -7.25 -8.23 -13.92
C GLY A 125 -7.15 -6.73 -13.83
N VAL A 126 -7.48 -6.24 -12.64
CA VAL A 126 -7.36 -4.83 -12.24
C VAL A 126 -6.45 -4.74 -11.04
N ASN A 127 -5.94 -3.55 -10.74
CA ASN A 127 -5.13 -3.37 -9.55
C ASN A 127 -5.88 -2.58 -8.47
N LEU A 128 -5.47 -2.77 -7.22
CA LEU A 128 -5.98 -2.07 -6.06
C LEU A 128 -4.85 -1.75 -5.10
N GLN A 129 -4.96 -0.64 -4.40
CA GLN A 129 -4.05 -0.22 -3.36
C GLN A 129 -4.87 0.21 -2.15
N LEU A 130 -4.50 -0.31 -0.99
CA LEU A 130 -5.06 0.01 0.30
C LEU A 130 -4.04 0.83 1.07
N THR A 131 -4.47 1.95 1.61
CA THR A 131 -3.66 2.78 2.49
C THR A 131 -4.35 2.91 3.84
N PHE A 132 -3.73 2.33 4.85
CA PHE A 132 -4.17 2.40 6.23
C PHE A 132 -3.49 3.60 6.90
N ASN A 133 -4.30 4.46 7.53
CA ASN A 133 -3.82 5.60 8.30
C ASN A 133 -3.97 5.28 9.79
N ILE A 134 -2.93 4.67 10.36
CA ILE A 134 -2.95 4.17 11.73
C ILE A 134 -2.38 5.23 12.67
N PRO A 135 -3.07 5.56 13.78
CA PRO A 135 -2.52 6.45 14.79
C PRO A 135 -1.20 5.93 15.36
N ILE A 136 -0.21 6.81 15.53
CA ILE A 136 1.13 6.43 16.05
C ILE A 136 1.06 5.72 17.40
N LYS A 137 0.09 6.09 18.25
CA LYS A 137 -0.14 5.45 19.55
C LYS A 137 -0.48 3.95 19.45
N ASP A 138 -1.02 3.52 18.30
CA ASP A 138 -1.53 2.17 18.10
C ASP A 138 -0.55 1.28 17.33
N ILE A 139 0.48 1.84 16.69
CA ILE A 139 1.45 1.06 15.88
C ILE A 139 2.31 0.10 16.72
N ASN A 140 2.39 0.33 18.03
CA ASN A 140 3.14 -0.52 18.95
C ASN A 140 2.30 -1.64 19.56
N LYS A 141 1.02 -1.79 19.19
CA LYS A 141 0.19 -2.92 19.62
C LYS A 141 0.57 -4.19 18.89
N GLU A 142 0.40 -5.34 19.53
CA GLU A 142 0.64 -6.66 18.93
C GLU A 142 -0.26 -6.89 17.71
N VAL A 143 -1.57 -6.65 17.88
CA VAL A 143 -2.53 -6.54 16.77
C VAL A 143 -2.88 -5.08 16.59
N ILE A 144 -2.52 -4.53 15.44
CA ILE A 144 -2.74 -3.12 15.13
C ILE A 144 -4.13 -2.94 14.51
N SER A 145 -4.44 -3.70 13.47
CA SER A 145 -5.69 -3.57 12.71
C SER A 145 -6.10 -4.94 12.15
N SER A 146 -7.39 -5.24 12.15
CA SER A 146 -7.96 -6.44 11.53
C SER A 146 -9.27 -6.07 10.86
N GLY A 147 -9.60 -6.71 9.76
CA GLY A 147 -10.83 -6.50 9.02
C GLY A 147 -10.80 -7.23 7.67
N THR A 148 -11.82 -6.99 6.86
CA THR A 148 -12.03 -7.75 5.62
C THR A 148 -12.28 -6.81 4.45
N LEU A 149 -11.63 -7.07 3.32
CA LEU A 149 -12.05 -6.51 2.05
C LEU A 149 -13.12 -7.39 1.41
N VAL A 150 -14.24 -6.78 1.07
CA VAL A 150 -15.39 -7.43 0.44
C VAL A 150 -15.45 -7.02 -1.03
N PHE A 151 -15.55 -8.02 -1.89
CA PHE A 151 -15.68 -7.89 -3.34
C PHE A 151 -17.06 -8.37 -3.75
N SER A 152 -17.89 -7.48 -4.29
CA SER A 152 -19.29 -7.80 -4.65
C SER A 152 -19.61 -7.41 -6.09
N ASP A 153 -20.56 -8.11 -6.70
CA ASP A 153 -21.08 -7.71 -8.01
C ASP A 153 -21.95 -6.46 -7.88
N ILE A 154 -21.75 -5.46 -8.74
CA ILE A 154 -22.50 -4.20 -8.70
C ILE A 154 -23.97 -4.40 -9.06
N ASN A 155 -24.24 -5.31 -10.00
CA ASN A 155 -25.58 -5.48 -10.57
C ASN A 155 -26.46 -6.33 -9.66
N THR A 156 -25.90 -7.40 -9.09
CA THR A 156 -26.67 -8.33 -8.23
C THR A 156 -26.50 -8.05 -6.74
N GLY A 157 -25.41 -7.41 -6.33
CA GLY A 157 -25.04 -7.26 -4.92
C GLY A 157 -24.43 -8.52 -4.31
N ASP A 158 -24.26 -9.59 -5.10
CA ASP A 158 -23.75 -10.86 -4.60
C ASP A 158 -22.29 -10.75 -4.18
N LEU A 159 -21.94 -11.41 -3.08
CA LEU A 159 -20.56 -11.57 -2.65
C LEU A 159 -19.80 -12.45 -3.66
N ILE A 160 -18.78 -11.87 -4.28
CA ILE A 160 -17.87 -12.58 -5.18
C ILE A 160 -16.77 -13.24 -4.36
N ASN A 161 -16.06 -12.44 -3.57
CA ASN A 161 -14.94 -12.91 -2.74
C ASN A 161 -14.73 -12.00 -1.53
N GLU A 162 -13.99 -12.49 -0.56
CA GLU A 162 -13.58 -11.75 0.63
C GLU A 162 -12.10 -11.98 0.92
N LEU A 163 -11.44 -10.98 1.48
CA LEU A 163 -10.02 -11.02 1.76
C LEU A 163 -9.76 -10.47 3.15
N PRO A 164 -9.62 -11.35 4.16
CA PRO A 164 -9.27 -10.92 5.50
C PRO A 164 -7.83 -10.39 5.53
N ILE A 165 -7.64 -9.24 6.17
CA ILE A 165 -6.35 -8.57 6.32
C ILE A 165 -6.11 -8.29 7.80
N GLU A 166 -4.94 -8.71 8.27
CA GLU A 166 -4.46 -8.46 9.62
C GLU A 166 -3.14 -7.70 9.56
N ILE A 167 -3.04 -6.63 10.34
CA ILE A 167 -1.84 -5.83 10.52
C ILE A 167 -1.37 -6.04 11.96
N ILE A 168 -0.18 -6.61 12.10
CA ILE A 168 0.42 -6.96 13.39
C ILE A 168 1.77 -6.28 13.59
N ASN A 169 2.26 -6.28 14.83
CA ASN A 169 3.63 -5.91 15.17
C ASN A 169 4.25 -7.02 16.02
N SER A 170 4.98 -7.94 15.38
CA SER A 170 5.64 -9.04 16.10
C SER A 170 6.77 -8.57 17.03
N GLY A 171 7.29 -7.35 16.81
CA GLY A 171 8.34 -6.72 17.61
C GLY A 171 7.85 -5.94 18.82
N SER A 172 6.55 -5.99 19.15
CA SER A 172 5.96 -5.29 20.30
C SER A 172 6.12 -6.00 21.65
N LYS A 173 6.85 -7.12 21.70
CA LYS A 173 7.17 -7.87 22.93
C LYS A 173 8.24 -7.20 23.78
#